data_AF-W5P399-F1
#
_entry.id   AF-W5P399-F1
#
_cell.length_a   1.000
_cell.length_b   1.000
_cell.length_c   1.000
_cell.angle_alpha   90.00
_cell.angle_beta   90.00
_cell.angle_gamma   90.00
#
_symmetry.space_group_name_H-M   'P 1'
#
loop_
_entity.id
_entity.type
_entity.pdbx_description
1 polymer ?
#
loop_
_entity_poly.entity_id
_entity_poly.type
_entity_poly.pdbx_seq_one_letter_code
_entity_poly.pdbx_strand_id
1 'polypeptide(L)'
;MKGALLVLALLVTRELTFETHEAEACPVFYGVVGTIFIGSKTLLNSTFDLVDATDEEKEAIRKLQDCFNENGFRAKLFIIKLV
;
A
#
# COMPACT_ATOMS: atom_id res chain seq x y z
N MET A 1 1.38 1.36 42.40
CA MET A 1 1.40 0.68 41.08
C MET A 1 0.00 0.35 40.52
N LYS A 2 -1.06 1.12 40.85
CA LYS A 2 -2.42 0.84 40.35
C LYS A 2 -2.74 1.55 39.02
N GLY A 3 -2.13 2.71 38.76
CA GLY A 3 -2.37 3.48 37.54
C GLY A 3 -1.89 2.80 36.26
N ALA A 4 -0.71 2.16 36.27
CA ALA A 4 -0.17 1.47 35.09
C ALA A 4 -1.02 0.28 34.63
N LEU A 5 -1.60 -0.47 35.59
CA LEU A 5 -2.53 -1.57 35.30
C LEU A 5 -3.84 -1.05 34.68
N LEU A 6 -4.31 0.13 35.11
CA LEU A 6 -5.51 0.76 34.55
C LEU A 6 -5.28 1.22 33.12
N VAL A 7 -4.14 1.84 32.83
CA VAL A 7 -3.76 2.24 31.45
C VAL A 7 -3.60 1.03 30.55
N LEU A 8 -2.94 -0.04 31.03
CA LEU A 8 -2.83 -1.30 30.28
C LEU A 8 -4.19 -1.95 30.03
N ALA A 9 -5.07 -1.98 31.03
CA ALA A 9 -6.42 -2.50 30.87
C ALA A 9 -7.18 -1.71 29.81
N LEU A 10 -7.14 -0.38 29.85
CA LEU A 10 -7.80 0.49 28.87
C LEU A 10 -7.22 0.37 27.46
N LEU A 11 -5.91 0.13 27.32
CA LEU A 11 -5.28 -0.16 26.02
C LEU A 11 -5.69 -1.53 25.48
N VAL A 12 -5.77 -2.56 26.34
CA VAL A 12 -6.18 -3.92 25.97
C VAL A 12 -7.68 -4.01 25.65
N THR A 13 -8.53 -3.30 26.41
CA THR A 13 -9.98 -3.22 26.17
C THR A 13 -10.34 -2.26 25.05
N ARG A 14 -9.35 -1.60 24.45
CA ARG A 14 -9.48 -0.60 23.37
C ARG A 14 -10.21 0.69 23.72
N GLU A 15 -10.49 0.92 25.00
CA GLU A 15 -11.08 2.16 25.51
C GLU A 15 -10.12 3.37 25.38
N LEU A 16 -8.82 3.10 25.36
CA LEU A 16 -7.75 4.08 25.06
C LEU A 16 -7.11 3.85 23.69
N THR A 17 -7.71 3.06 22.81
CA THR A 17 -7.23 2.98 21.42
C THR A 17 -7.49 4.34 20.79
N PHE A 18 -6.44 5.15 20.69
CA PHE A 18 -6.41 6.29 19.79
C PHE A 18 -6.94 5.81 18.45
N GLU A 19 -7.97 6.47 17.92
CA GLU A 19 -8.42 6.19 16.57
C GLU A 19 -7.22 6.36 15.64
N THR A 20 -6.64 5.24 15.20
CA THR A 20 -5.64 5.22 14.14
C THR A 20 -6.29 5.44 12.78
N HIS A 21 -7.44 6.13 12.74
CA HIS A 21 -8.13 6.51 11.51
C HIS A 21 -7.26 7.44 10.65
N GLU A 22 -6.30 8.15 11.27
CA GLU A 22 -5.37 9.04 10.58
C GLU A 22 -4.05 8.38 10.15
N ALA A 23 -3.83 7.11 10.50
CA ALA A 23 -2.70 6.35 9.95
C ALA A 23 -3.18 5.47 8.79
N GLU A 24 -3.95 6.06 7.86
CA GLU A 24 -4.15 5.42 6.55
C GLU A 24 -2.76 5.34 5.91
N ALA A 25 -2.18 4.14 5.93
CA ALA A 25 -0.82 3.93 5.47
C ALA A 25 -0.71 4.45 4.03
N CYS A 26 0.15 5.45 3.81
CA CYS A 26 0.48 6.11 2.54
C CYS A 26 -0.47 5.77 1.37
N PRO A 27 -1.62 6.44 1.23
CA PRO A 27 -2.63 6.10 0.21
C PRO A 27 -2.05 6.19 -1.22
N VAL A 28 -1.08 7.07 -1.44
CA VAL A 28 -0.34 7.19 -2.70
C VAL A 28 0.44 5.91 -3.01
N PHE A 29 1.12 5.32 -2.03
CA PHE A 29 1.86 4.08 -2.19
C PHE A 29 0.92 2.92 -2.58
N TYR A 30 -0.17 2.73 -1.84
CA TYR A 30 -1.14 1.67 -2.15
C TYR A 30 -1.86 1.91 -3.48
N GLY A 31 -2.06 3.17 -3.88
CA GLY A 31 -2.54 3.53 -5.22
C GLY A 31 -1.59 3.02 -6.31
N VAL A 32 -0.29 3.35 -6.23
CA VAL A 32 0.74 2.89 -7.16
C VAL A 32 0.80 1.36 -7.20
N VAL A 33 0.90 0.72 -6.04
CA VAL A 33 0.96 -0.74 -5.92
C VAL A 33 -0.29 -1.42 -6.51
N GLY A 34 -1.47 -0.85 -6.27
CA GLY A 34 -2.72 -1.31 -6.85
C GLY A 34 -2.69 -1.29 -8.38
N THR A 35 -2.19 -0.21 -8.99
CA THR A 35 -2.08 -0.14 -10.47
C THR A 35 -1.10 -1.15 -11.06
N ILE A 36 -0.02 -1.46 -10.34
CA ILE A 36 0.95 -2.51 -10.73
C ILE A 36 0.25 -3.87 -10.76
N PHE A 37 -0.53 -4.21 -9.73
CA PHE A 37 -1.26 -5.48 -9.69
C PHE A 37 -2.39 -5.57 -10.71
N ILE A 38 -3.15 -4.49 -10.92
CA ILE A 38 -4.16 -4.44 -11.98
C ILE A 38 -3.49 -4.68 -13.35
N GLY A 39 -2.25 -4.21 -13.53
CA GLY A 39 -1.47 -4.43 -14.75
C GLY A 39 -1.87 -3.53 -15.92
N SER A 40 -2.69 -2.50 -15.66
CA SER A 40 -3.10 -1.53 -16.66
C SER A 40 -2.04 -0.44 -16.82
N LYS A 41 -1.49 -0.32 -18.03
CA LYS A 41 -0.53 0.74 -18.38
C LYS A 41 -1.18 2.13 -18.32
N THR A 42 -2.46 2.23 -18.66
CA THR A 42 -3.20 3.49 -18.60
C THR A 42 -3.34 3.99 -17.16
N LEU A 43 -3.75 3.11 -16.24
CA LEU A 43 -3.87 3.48 -14.83
C LEU A 43 -2.52 3.84 -14.22
N LEU A 44 -1.48 3.06 -14.54
CA LEU A 44 -0.13 3.32 -14.06
C LEU A 44 0.41 4.67 -14.55
N ASN A 45 0.19 5.03 -15.82
CA ASN A 45 0.57 6.35 -16.35
C ASN A 45 -0.18 7.49 -15.63
N SER A 46 -1.48 7.35 -15.40
CA SER A 46 -2.24 8.34 -14.63
C SER A 46 -1.72 8.49 -13.20
N THR A 47 -1.26 7.41 -12.57
CA THR A 47 -0.63 7.49 -11.25
C THR A 47 0.73 8.16 -11.30
N PHE A 48 1.54 7.95 -12.35
CA PHE A 48 2.80 8.66 -12.52
C PHE A 48 2.61 10.17 -12.64
N ASP A 49 1.58 10.59 -13.36
CA ASP A 49 1.26 12.02 -13.52
C ASP A 49 0.73 12.62 -12.21
N LEU A 50 0.11 11.83 -11.33
CA LEU A 50 -0.35 12.28 -10.02
C LEU A 50 0.80 12.55 -9.04
N VAL A 51 1.91 11.83 -9.18
CA VAL A 51 3.08 11.91 -8.27
C VAL A 51 4.26 12.65 -8.89
N ASP A 52 4.07 13.28 -10.05
CA ASP A 52 5.12 13.96 -10.82
C ASP A 52 6.38 13.09 -11.01
N ALA A 53 6.19 11.79 -11.32
CA ALA A 53 7.29 10.85 -11.47
C ALA A 53 8.24 11.26 -12.61
N THR A 54 9.53 11.08 -12.40
CA THR A 54 10.59 11.26 -13.42
C THR A 54 10.53 10.17 -14.49
N ASP A 55 11.10 10.42 -15.67
CA ASP A 55 11.09 9.44 -16.76
C ASP A 55 11.81 8.13 -16.37
N GLU A 56 12.87 8.22 -15.57
CA GLU A 56 13.60 7.09 -15.03
C GLU A 56 12.76 6.24 -14.07
N GLU A 57 11.99 6.89 -13.17
CA GLU A 57 11.07 6.21 -12.26
C GLU A 57 9.94 5.53 -13.00
N LYS A 58 9.38 6.20 -14.02
CA LYS A 58 8.34 5.63 -14.87
C LYS A 58 8.86 4.38 -15.59
N GLU A 59 10.08 4.40 -16.10
CA GLU A 59 10.68 3.24 -16.77
C GLU A 59 10.90 2.07 -15.79
N ALA A 60 11.44 2.34 -14.60
CA ALA A 60 11.67 1.31 -13.59
C ALA A 60 10.38 0.62 -13.15
N ILE A 61 9.32 1.40 -12.87
CA ILE A 61 8.04 0.85 -12.42
C ILE A 61 7.29 0.15 -13.58
N ARG A 62 7.45 0.59 -14.83
CA ARG A 62 6.92 -0.14 -16.00
C ARG A 62 7.52 -1.53 -16.13
N LYS A 63 8.85 -1.67 -15.98
CA LYS A 63 9.53 -2.98 -15.97
C LYS A 63 8.98 -3.87 -14.86
N LEU A 64 8.72 -3.30 -13.69
CA LEU A 64 8.10 -4.03 -12.58
C LEU A 64 6.68 -4.53 -12.93
N GLN A 65 5.84 -3.66 -13.51
CA GLN A 65 4.49 -4.04 -13.95
C GLN A 65 4.53 -5.12 -15.03
N ASP A 66 5.43 -5.02 -16.01
CA ASP A 66 5.60 -6.02 -17.06
C ASP A 66 6.02 -7.38 -16.47
N CYS A 67 6.95 -7.42 -15.49
CA CYS A 67 7.29 -8.66 -14.76
C CYS A 67 6.06 -9.31 -14.08
N PHE A 68 5.16 -8.52 -13.49
CA PHE A 68 3.93 -9.06 -12.90
C PHE A 68 2.92 -9.53 -13.94
N ASN A 69 2.86 -8.86 -15.09
CA ASN A 69 2.00 -9.24 -16.20
C ASN A 69 2.46 -10.55 -16.84
N GLU A 70 3.76 -10.73 -17.03
CA GLU A 70 4.38 -11.94 -17.58
C GLU A 70 4.20 -13.16 -16.67
N ASN A 71 4.35 -12.99 -15.35
CA ASN A 71 4.16 -14.07 -14.38
C ASN A 71 2.67 -14.44 -14.14
N GLY A 72 1.74 -13.65 -14.71
CA GLY A 72 0.31 -13.91 -14.71
C GLY A 72 -0.42 -13.65 -13.38
N PHE A 73 -1.73 -13.89 -13.41
CA PHE A 73 -2.65 -13.54 -12.31
C PHE A 73 -2.32 -14.22 -10.97
N ARG A 74 -1.77 -15.44 -11.01
CA ARG A 74 -1.45 -16.19 -9.79
C ARG A 74 -0.31 -15.57 -8.98
N ALA A 75 0.70 -15.03 -9.66
CA ALA A 75 1.82 -14.33 -9.02
C ALA A 75 1.35 -13.01 -8.39
N LYS A 76 0.50 -12.26 -9.10
CA LYS A 76 -0.13 -11.04 -8.57
C LYS A 76 -0.96 -11.31 -7.32
N LEU A 77 -1.79 -12.36 -7.34
CA LEU A 77 -2.63 -12.74 -6.20
C LEU A 77 -1.82 -13.18 -4.98
N PHE A 78 -0.66 -13.82 -5.20
CA PHE A 78 0.24 -14.19 -4.10
C PHE A 78 0.82 -12.94 -3.42
N ILE A 79 1.24 -11.93 -4.19
CA ILE A 79 1.84 -10.72 -3.62
C ILE A 79 0.77 -9.81 -2.98
N ILE A 80 -0.45 -9.75 -3.51
CA ILE A 80 -1.57 -9.06 -2.83
C ILE A 80 -1.82 -9.61 -1.42
N LYS A 81 -1.54 -10.90 -1.16
CA LYS A 81 -1.65 -11.47 0.20
C LYS A 81 -0.51 -11.05 1.15
N LEU A 82 0.58 -10.50 0.61
CA LEU A 82 1.78 -10.09 1.36
C LEU A 82 1.81 -8.58 1.66
N VAL A 83 1.06 -7.78 0.90
CA VAL A 83 0.93 -6.32 1.02
C VAL A 83 -0.29 -5.97 1.87
#